data_AF-A0A9D2B6P6-F1
#
_entry.id   AF-A0A9D2B6P6-F1
#
_cell.length_a   1.000
_cell.length_b   1.000
_cell.length_c   1.000
_cell.angle_alpha   90.00
_cell.angle_beta   90.00
_cell.angle_gamma   90.00
#
_symmetry.space_group_name_H-M   'P 1'
#
loop_
_entity.id
_entity.type
_entity.pdbx_description
1 polymer ?
#
loop_
_entity_poly.entity_id
_entity_poly.type
_entity_poly.pdbx_seq_one_letter_code
_entity_poly.pdbx_strand_id
1 'polypeptide(L)'
;MKPEVQEELQPLFDQCIQDAIDGRITRLDSLWPPVVVSSEGAPFEVHDLLRAWTETQRAEILDAEQAIAFSENLRRQSRWGEIAYYLLGLLERELEEKYFVVTGNEDDHFWDREYSLKPGI
;
A
#
# COMPACT_ATOMS: atom_id res chain seq x y z
N MET A 1 -6.06 -1.83 11.77
CA MET A 1 -5.74 -3.20 12.22
C MET A 1 -4.97 -3.09 13.52
N LYS A 2 -5.18 -3.99 14.50
CA LYS A 2 -4.34 -3.96 15.72
C LYS A 2 -2.90 -4.35 15.35
N PRO A 3 -1.87 -3.80 16.00
CA PRO A 3 -0.47 -4.10 15.69
C PRO A 3 -0.16 -5.61 15.72
N GLU A 4 -0.76 -6.33 16.68
CA GLU A 4 -0.54 -7.78 16.82
C GLU A 4 -0.99 -8.57 15.59
N VAL A 5 -2.10 -8.16 14.96
CA VAL A 5 -2.63 -8.80 13.74
C VAL A 5 -1.77 -8.48 12.53
N GLN A 6 -1.10 -7.32 12.52
CA GLN A 6 -0.20 -6.95 11.43
C GLN A 6 1.08 -7.79 11.44
N GLU A 7 1.67 -8.01 12.62
CA GLU A 7 2.86 -8.86 12.77
C GLU A 7 2.60 -10.31 12.34
N GLU A 8 1.44 -10.88 12.68
CA GLU A 8 1.06 -12.24 12.28
C GLU A 8 0.88 -12.39 10.76
N LEU A 9 0.45 -11.34 10.07
CA LEU A 9 0.20 -11.34 8.64
C LEU A 9 1.42 -10.95 7.80
N GLN A 10 2.44 -10.35 8.41
CA GLN A 10 3.63 -9.86 7.72
C GLN A 10 4.30 -10.92 6.82
N PRO A 11 4.49 -12.20 7.26
CA PRO A 11 5.11 -13.21 6.40
C PRO A 11 4.30 -13.51 5.13
N LEU A 12 2.98 -13.36 5.19
CA LEU A 12 2.10 -13.55 4.04
C LEU A 12 2.19 -12.37 3.07
N PHE A 13 2.35 -11.14 3.58
CA PHE A 13 2.66 -9.97 2.76
C PHE A 13 4.01 -10.10 2.08
N ASP A 14 5.06 -10.47 2.81
CA ASP A 14 6.41 -10.64 2.26
C ASP A 14 6.42 -11.68 1.13
N GLN A 15 5.74 -12.81 1.33
CA GLN A 15 5.57 -13.82 0.29
C GLN A 15 4.82 -13.29 -0.93
N CYS A 16 3.71 -12.57 -0.73
CA CYS A 16 2.93 -12.03 -1.84
C CYS A 16 3.68 -10.92 -2.60
N ILE A 17 4.49 -10.13 -1.91
CA ILE A 17 5.40 -9.15 -2.53
C ILE A 17 6.43 -9.86 -3.40
N GLN A 18 7.06 -10.92 -2.90
CA GLN A 18 8.02 -11.69 -3.69
C GLN A 18 7.35 -12.36 -4.90
N ASP A 19 6.15 -12.92 -4.72
CA ASP A 19 5.39 -13.47 -5.83
C ASP A 19 5.01 -12.39 -6.87
N ALA A 20 4.75 -11.16 -6.43
CA ALA A 20 4.49 -10.03 -7.34
C ALA A 20 5.76 -9.66 -8.13
N ILE A 21 6.93 -9.61 -7.49
CA ILE A 21 8.22 -9.40 -8.14
C ILE A 21 8.48 -10.52 -9.17
N ASP A 22 8.21 -11.77 -8.80
CA ASP A 22 8.42 -12.95 -9.66
C ASP A 22 7.33 -13.11 -10.74
N GLY A 23 6.27 -12.30 -10.72
CA GLY A 23 5.15 -12.38 -11.66
C GLY A 23 4.24 -13.59 -11.45
N ARG A 24 4.18 -14.12 -10.23
CA ARG A 24 3.41 -15.32 -9.83
C ARG A 24 2.05 -15.01 -9.18
N ILE A 25 1.72 -13.75 -8.96
CA ILE A 25 0.39 -13.34 -8.47
C ILE A 25 -0.69 -13.45 -9.54
N THR A 26 -1.93 -13.68 -9.11
CA THR A 26 -3.11 -13.73 -9.97
C THR A 26 -4.19 -12.77 -9.49
N ARG A 27 -4.83 -12.02 -10.39
CA ARG A 27 -5.98 -11.16 -10.04
C ARG A 27 -7.24 -12.03 -9.83
N LEU A 28 -8.01 -11.75 -8.79
CA LEU A 28 -9.38 -12.23 -8.70
C LEU A 28 -10.31 -11.29 -9.48
N ASP A 29 -11.03 -11.85 -10.45
CA ASP A 29 -11.90 -11.08 -11.33
C ASP A 29 -13.11 -10.49 -10.58
N SER A 30 -13.53 -9.31 -11.02
CA SER A 30 -14.78 -8.63 -10.61
C SER A 30 -14.87 -8.18 -9.15
N LEU A 31 -13.79 -8.17 -8.39
CA LEU A 31 -13.74 -7.58 -7.04
C LEU A 31 -13.36 -6.09 -7.08
N TRP A 32 -14.08 -5.30 -6.27
CA TRP A 32 -13.71 -3.94 -5.88
C TRP A 32 -13.73 -3.84 -4.34
N PRO A 33 -12.62 -3.44 -3.69
CA PRO A 33 -11.32 -3.08 -4.28
C PRO A 33 -10.63 -4.26 -5.00
N PRO A 34 -9.67 -4.00 -5.91
CA PRO A 34 -8.96 -5.05 -6.63
C PRO A 34 -8.18 -5.97 -5.69
N VAL A 35 -8.28 -7.27 -5.90
CA VAL A 35 -7.62 -8.30 -5.08
C VAL A 35 -6.71 -9.16 -5.96
N VAL A 36 -5.52 -9.43 -5.44
CA VAL A 36 -4.56 -10.39 -5.99
C VAL A 36 -4.33 -11.53 -5.01
N VAL A 37 -3.94 -12.69 -5.53
CA VAL A 37 -3.70 -13.90 -4.75
C VAL A 37 -2.26 -14.34 -4.97
N SER A 38 -1.56 -14.62 -3.88
CA SER A 38 -0.20 -15.18 -3.87
C SER A 38 -0.17 -16.62 -4.40
N SER A 39 1.02 -17.19 -4.64
CA SER A 39 1.13 -18.59 -5.06
C SER A 39 0.64 -19.57 -3.98
N GLU A 40 0.64 -19.15 -2.72
CA GLU A 40 0.12 -19.92 -1.57
C GLU A 40 -1.40 -19.76 -1.36
N GLY A 41 -2.08 -18.99 -2.21
CA GLY A 41 -3.53 -18.81 -2.15
C GLY A 41 -4.02 -17.73 -1.19
N ALA A 42 -3.12 -16.93 -0.60
CA ALA A 42 -3.49 -15.83 0.28
C ALA A 42 -3.96 -14.60 -0.54
N PRO A 43 -5.19 -14.09 -0.31
CA PRO A 43 -5.71 -12.92 -1.02
C PRO A 43 -5.31 -11.61 -0.34
N PHE A 44 -4.93 -10.61 -1.13
CA PHE A 44 -4.60 -9.26 -0.67
C PHE A 44 -5.23 -8.21 -1.56
N GLU A 45 -5.76 -7.15 -0.93
CA GLU A 45 -6.08 -5.93 -1.67
C GLU A 45 -4.80 -5.35 -2.26
N VAL A 46 -4.87 -4.90 -3.52
CA VAL A 46 -3.75 -4.28 -4.23
C VAL A 46 -3.19 -3.09 -3.46
N HIS A 47 -4.04 -2.31 -2.81
CA HIS A 47 -3.66 -1.19 -1.95
C HIS A 47 -2.80 -1.62 -0.76
N ASP A 48 -3.20 -2.67 -0.07
CA ASP A 48 -2.50 -3.14 1.12
C ASP A 48 -1.15 -3.75 0.76
N LEU A 49 -1.08 -4.47 -0.37
CA LEU A 49 0.18 -5.00 -0.89
C LEU A 49 1.15 -3.89 -1.31
N LEU A 50 0.64 -2.86 -1.98
CA LEU A 50 1.42 -1.68 -2.37
C LEU A 50 1.94 -0.90 -1.16
N ARG A 51 1.12 -0.77 -0.11
CA ARG A 51 1.51 -0.14 1.15
C ARG A 51 2.64 -0.91 1.81
N ALA A 52 2.46 -2.22 2.01
CA ALA A 52 3.46 -3.08 2.64
C ALA A 52 4.80 -3.03 1.88
N TRP A 53 4.77 -3.11 0.54
CA TRP A 53 5.98 -2.99 -0.26
C TRP A 53 6.68 -1.64 -0.08
N THR A 54 5.93 -0.53 -0.09
CA THR A 54 6.48 0.82 0.09
C THR A 54 7.12 0.99 1.47
N GLU A 55 6.50 0.45 2.52
CA GLU A 55 7.04 0.46 3.88
C GLU A 55 8.36 -0.34 3.96
N THR A 56 8.42 -1.53 3.37
CA THR A 56 9.66 -2.33 3.28
C THR A 56 10.76 -1.60 2.53
N GLN A 57 10.46 -1.00 1.39
CA GLN A 57 11.45 -0.25 0.60
C GLN A 57 11.95 1.03 1.28
N ARG A 58 11.18 1.62 2.21
CA ARG A 58 11.65 2.75 3.03
C ARG A 58 12.61 2.30 4.13
N ALA A 59 12.44 1.08 4.63
CA ALA A 59 13.33 0.50 5.63
C ALA A 59 14.65 0.01 5.02
N GLU A 60 14.66 -0.35 3.74
CA GLU A 60 15.81 -0.87 3.00
C GLU A 60 16.33 0.13 1.94
N ILE A 61 17.41 -0.21 1.25
CA ILE A 61 17.85 0.56 0.07
C ILE A 61 17.00 0.08 -1.11
N LEU A 62 16.26 1.01 -1.74
CA LEU A 62 15.42 0.72 -2.90
C LEU A 62 16.23 0.04 -4.03
N ASP A 63 15.95 -1.24 -4.28
CA ASP A 63 16.46 -1.95 -5.45
C ASP A 63 15.61 -1.60 -6.67
N ALA A 64 16.24 -0.91 -7.64
CA ALA A 64 15.56 -0.44 -8.84
C ALA A 64 15.01 -1.58 -9.71
N GLU A 65 15.69 -2.73 -9.80
CA GLU A 65 15.22 -3.86 -10.61
C GLU A 65 13.99 -4.52 -9.99
N GLN A 66 14.01 -4.70 -8.66
CA GLN A 66 12.86 -5.23 -7.92
C GLN A 66 11.67 -4.29 -7.96
N ALA A 67 11.90 -2.97 -7.82
CA ALA A 67 10.84 -1.97 -7.91
C ALA A 67 10.17 -1.94 -9.28
N ILE A 68 10.96 -2.04 -10.35
CA ILE A 68 10.44 -2.14 -11.72
C ILE A 68 9.64 -3.42 -11.90
N ALA A 69 10.17 -4.57 -11.46
CA ALA A 69 9.51 -5.87 -11.59
C ALA A 69 8.17 -5.92 -10.84
N PHE A 70 8.16 -5.50 -9.56
CA PHE A 70 6.96 -5.39 -8.74
C PHE A 70 5.91 -4.52 -9.42
N SER A 71 6.29 -3.30 -9.82
CA SER A 71 5.38 -2.32 -10.41
C SER A 71 4.78 -2.83 -11.73
N GLU A 72 5.60 -3.39 -12.62
CA GLU A 72 5.13 -3.91 -13.91
C GLU A 72 4.21 -5.12 -13.76
N ASN A 73 4.53 -6.05 -12.86
CA ASN A 73 3.70 -7.23 -12.64
C ASN A 73 2.38 -6.87 -11.94
N LEU A 74 2.42 -5.98 -10.95
CA LEU A 74 1.22 -5.47 -10.31
C LEU A 74 0.34 -4.71 -11.31
N ARG A 75 0.92 -3.93 -12.22
CA ARG A 75 0.24 -3.23 -13.32
C ARG A 75 -0.34 -4.15 -14.40
N ARG A 76 0.21 -5.36 -14.59
CA ARG A 76 -0.44 -6.35 -15.47
C ARG A 76 -1.72 -6.90 -14.83
N GLN A 77 -1.71 -7.06 -13.50
CA GLN A 77 -2.86 -7.57 -12.75
C GLN A 77 -3.85 -6.45 -12.34
N SER A 78 -3.40 -5.20 -12.27
CA SER A 78 -4.16 -4.03 -11.80
C SER A 78 -4.10 -2.93 -12.85
N ARG A 79 -5.19 -2.18 -13.05
CA ARG A 79 -5.17 -1.10 -14.05
C ARG A 79 -4.29 0.05 -13.54
N TRP A 80 -3.59 0.75 -14.44
CA TRP A 80 -2.74 1.90 -14.07
C TRP A 80 -3.47 2.96 -13.22
N GLY A 81 -4.75 3.21 -13.52
CA GLY A 81 -5.58 4.13 -12.73
C GLY A 81 -5.82 3.66 -11.29
N GLU A 82 -5.91 2.34 -11.07
CA GLU A 82 -6.07 1.75 -9.73
C GLU A 82 -4.76 1.92 -8.93
N ILE A 83 -3.62 1.61 -9.54
CA ILE A 83 -2.30 1.78 -8.90
C ILE A 83 -2.01 3.25 -8.60
N ALA A 84 -2.29 4.15 -9.55
CA ALA A 84 -2.04 5.58 -9.38
C ALA A 84 -2.87 6.18 -8.23
N TYR A 85 -4.13 5.77 -8.09
CA TYR A 85 -4.99 6.19 -6.97
C TYR A 85 -4.39 5.78 -5.61
N TYR A 86 -3.88 4.55 -5.52
CA TYR A 86 -3.29 4.06 -4.27
C TYR A 86 -1.91 4.66 -3.97
N LEU A 87 -1.05 4.86 -4.97
CA LEU A 87 0.23 5.56 -4.81
C LEU A 87 0.02 7.00 -4.34
N LEU A 88 -0.98 7.69 -4.90
CA LEU A 88 -1.36 9.03 -4.47
C LEU A 88 -1.79 9.02 -3.00
N GLY A 89 -2.69 8.11 -2.61
CA GLY A 89 -3.15 7.99 -1.23
C GLY A 89 -2.02 7.66 -0.24
N LEU A 90 -1.03 6.85 -0.66
CA LEU A 90 0.15 6.57 0.15
C LEU A 90 1.01 7.81 0.38
N LEU A 91 1.27 8.59 -0.67
CA LEU A 91 2.03 9.84 -0.57
C LEU A 91 1.30 10.87 0.30
N GLU A 92 0.00 11.05 0.09
CA GLU A 92 -0.84 11.95 0.89
C GLU A 92 -0.79 11.56 2.37
N ARG A 93 -0.95 10.27 2.68
CA ARG A 93 -0.88 9.77 4.05
C ARG A 93 0.50 9.95 4.68
N GLU A 94 1.58 9.66 3.95
CA GLU A 94 2.93 9.90 4.48
C GLU A 94 3.18 11.37 4.79
N LEU A 95 2.69 12.27 3.94
CA LEU A 95 2.81 13.70 4.16
C LEU A 95 2.00 14.11 5.38
N GLU A 96 0.73 13.70 5.47
CA GLU A 96 -0.14 13.95 6.62
C GLU A 96 0.49 13.45 7.92
N GLU A 97 0.84 12.16 8.00
CA GLU A 97 1.38 11.55 9.21
C GLU A 97 2.73 12.15 9.62
N LYS A 98 3.55 12.59 8.68
CA LYS A 98 4.88 13.14 9.01
C LYS A 98 4.83 14.62 9.36
N TYR A 99 4.02 15.41 8.66
CA TYR A 99 4.11 16.87 8.71
C TYR A 99 2.87 17.58 9.24
N PHE A 100 1.72 16.92 9.31
CA PHE A 100 0.46 17.57 9.65
C PHE A 100 -0.21 16.97 10.89
N VAL A 101 -1.08 17.76 11.50
CA VAL A 101 -2.00 17.36 12.58
C VAL A 101 -3.40 17.84 12.23
N VAL A 102 -4.40 17.03 12.53
CA VAL A 102 -5.80 17.45 12.40
C VAL A 102 -6.05 18.56 13.42
N THR A 103 -6.57 19.68 12.94
CA THR A 103 -6.93 20.85 13.77
C THR A 103 -8.40 21.22 13.71
N GLY A 104 -9.14 20.62 12.77
CA GLY A 104 -10.60 20.70 12.69
C GLY A 104 -11.31 19.75 13.67
N ASN A 105 -12.61 19.58 13.50
CA ASN A 105 -13.38 18.62 14.31
C ASN A 105 -13.00 17.18 13.90
N GLU A 106 -12.65 16.34 14.87
CA GLU A 106 -12.21 14.96 14.61
C GLU A 106 -13.33 14.07 14.02
N ASP A 107 -14.59 14.44 14.29
CA ASP A 107 -15.78 13.78 13.76
C ASP A 107 -16.06 14.15 12.29
N ASP A 108 -15.38 15.14 11.73
CA ASP A 108 -15.54 15.49 10.33
C ASP A 108 -15.05 14.33 9.44
N HIS A 109 -15.75 14.13 8.32
CA HIS A 109 -15.30 13.22 7.29
C HIS A 109 -13.88 13.59 6.88
N PHE A 110 -13.04 12.59 6.60
CA PHE A 110 -11.60 12.84 6.44
C PHE A 110 -11.25 13.79 5.28
N TRP A 111 -12.09 13.87 4.24
CA TRP A 111 -11.96 14.83 3.14
C TRP A 111 -12.34 16.27 3.50
N ASP A 112 -13.03 16.47 4.64
CA ASP A 112 -13.48 17.77 5.15
C ASP A 112 -12.65 18.24 6.37
N ARG A 113 -11.66 17.43 6.81
CA ARG A 113 -10.83 17.77 7.96
C ARG A 113 -9.89 18.93 7.65
N GLU A 114 -9.79 19.85 8.60
CA GLU A 114 -8.75 20.88 8.58
C GLU A 114 -7.45 20.35 9.18
N TYR A 115 -6.33 20.69 8.54
CA TYR A 115 -4.98 20.27 8.94
C TYR A 115 -4.06 21.47 9.13
N SER A 116 -3.18 21.39 10.11
CA SER A 116 -2.07 22.34 10.32
C SER A 116 -0.73 21.62 10.35
N LEU A 117 0.36 22.34 10.06
CA LEU A 117 1.71 21.80 10.24
C LEU A 117 1.96 21.44 11.71
N LYS A 118 2.71 20.35 11.91
CA LYS A 118 3.20 19.96 13.24
C LYS A 118 4.10 21.07 13.81
N PRO A 119 3.96 21.39 15.11
CA PRO A 119 4.83 22.38 15.75
C PRO A 119 6.31 22.02 15.60
N GLY A 120 7.14 22.98 15.19
CA GLY A 120 8.60 22.81 15.10
C GLY A 120 9.13 22.20 13.80
N ILE A 121 8.29 22.09 12.77
CA ILE A 121 8.67 21.93 11.37
C ILE A 121 8.70 23.31 10.71
#